data_AF-A0A968MVL7-F1
#
_entry.id   AF-A0A968MVL7-F1
#
_cell.length_a   1.000
_cell.length_b   1.000
_cell.length_c   1.000
_cell.angle_alpha   90.00
_cell.angle_beta   90.00
_cell.angle_gamma   90.00
#
_symmetry.space_group_name_H-M   'P 1'
#
loop_
_entity.id
_entity.type
_entity.pdbx_description
1 polymer ?
#
loop_
_entity_poly.entity_id
_entity_poly.type
_entity_poly.pdbx_seq_one_letter_code
_entity_poly.pdbx_strand_id
1 'polypeptide(L)'
;MPLIAGILINSGAFCQNLSPQIRLNQVGFYPGSPKIAILAKDISGKFMITSPDLTQIFYTGELSGPKKSSYSPNVTRMADFSSFAQAGVYVVWVPEVGFSYQFEIKPKVNQDLAAALMKSYYYQRMSIPLSYDYAGKWSRPAGHPDNKVLIHPSAATPQRPEGTVISSPKVGTMPETIISTLLTRVLLWALCFLYMKIIMPTVSI
;
A
#
# COMPACT_ATOMS: atom_id res chain seq x y z
N MET A 1 55.83 -37.64 20.87
CA MET A 1 55.14 -36.83 19.84
C MET A 1 53.65 -36.86 20.13
N PRO A 2 53.00 -35.78 20.60
CA PRO A 2 51.56 -35.77 20.79
C PRO A 2 50.85 -35.27 19.53
N LEU A 3 49.81 -35.99 19.12
CA LEU A 3 48.86 -35.60 18.06
C LEU A 3 47.86 -34.60 18.65
N ILE A 4 47.81 -33.39 18.10
CA ILE A 4 46.80 -32.39 18.43
C ILE A 4 45.59 -32.64 17.52
N ALA A 5 44.48 -33.08 18.10
CA ALA A 5 43.18 -33.16 17.43
C ALA A 5 42.57 -31.76 17.33
N GLY A 6 42.54 -31.19 16.12
CA GLY A 6 41.87 -29.92 15.85
C GLY A 6 40.35 -30.10 15.84
N ILE A 7 39.66 -29.47 16.81
CA ILE A 7 38.21 -29.35 16.81
C ILE A 7 37.82 -28.29 15.77
N LEU A 8 37.22 -28.72 14.66
CA LEU A 8 36.58 -27.84 13.69
C LEU A 8 35.25 -27.36 14.29
N ILE A 9 35.23 -26.12 14.78
CA ILE A 9 33.98 -25.43 15.12
C ILE A 9 33.32 -25.07 13.79
N ASN A 10 32.29 -25.83 13.42
CA ASN A 10 31.44 -25.52 12.28
C ASN A 10 30.53 -24.36 12.66
N SER A 11 31.05 -23.14 12.54
CA SER A 11 30.26 -21.91 12.61
C SER A 11 29.33 -21.90 11.40
N GLY A 12 28.12 -22.42 11.58
CA GLY A 12 27.08 -22.33 10.56
C GLY A 12 26.86 -20.87 10.22
N ALA A 13 27.36 -20.44 9.06
CA ALA A 13 26.96 -19.17 8.47
C ALA A 13 25.48 -19.29 8.14
N PHE A 14 24.62 -18.74 9.01
CA PHE A 14 23.23 -18.50 8.65
C PHE A 14 23.27 -17.50 7.50
N CYS A 15 23.14 -18.02 6.27
CA CYS A 15 22.77 -17.23 5.12
C CYS A 15 21.48 -16.51 5.51
N GLN A 16 21.60 -15.20 5.76
CA GLN A 16 20.51 -14.37 6.23
C GLN A 16 19.44 -14.42 5.13
N ASN A 17 18.32 -15.07 5.39
CA ASN A 17 17.32 -15.35 4.37
C ASN A 17 16.15 -14.37 4.50
N LEU A 18 15.79 -13.74 3.38
CA LEU A 18 14.57 -12.96 3.26
C LEU A 18 13.37 -13.89 3.52
N SER A 19 12.57 -13.57 4.52
CA SER A 19 11.49 -14.44 4.97
C SER A 19 10.11 -13.89 4.56
N PRO A 20 9.37 -14.57 3.67
CA PRO A 20 7.99 -14.18 3.33
C PRO A 20 7.00 -14.41 4.48
N GLN A 21 7.46 -15.05 5.57
CA GLN A 21 6.68 -15.24 6.79
C GLN A 21 6.55 -13.96 7.61
N ILE A 22 7.44 -12.99 7.42
CA ILE A 22 7.41 -11.68 8.08
C ILE A 22 6.73 -10.69 7.14
N ARG A 23 5.50 -10.30 7.46
CA ARG A 23 4.65 -9.43 6.62
C ARG A 23 4.46 -8.08 7.31
N LEU A 24 4.69 -7.00 6.58
CA LEU A 24 4.60 -5.64 7.08
C LEU A 24 4.25 -4.68 5.95
N ASN A 25 4.01 -3.40 6.28
CA ASN A 25 3.84 -2.37 5.27
C ASN A 25 5.18 -2.10 4.56
N GLN A 26 5.31 -2.58 3.34
CA GLN A 26 6.53 -2.43 2.52
C GLN A 26 6.78 -0.98 2.08
N VAL A 27 5.77 -0.11 2.11
CA VAL A 27 5.97 1.34 1.86
C VAL A 27 6.68 1.99 3.06
N GLY A 28 6.33 1.57 4.27
CA GLY A 28 6.94 2.04 5.50
C GLY A 28 5.95 2.57 6.55
N PHE A 29 6.48 3.29 7.54
CA PHE A 29 5.74 3.74 8.71
C PHE A 29 6.03 5.21 9.06
N TYR A 30 5.06 5.87 9.67
CA TYR A 30 5.26 7.20 10.26
C TYR A 30 5.91 7.08 11.63
N PRO A 31 6.86 7.98 12.00
CA PRO A 31 7.56 7.95 13.29
C PRO A 31 6.64 7.83 14.51
N GLY A 32 5.53 8.57 14.53
CA GLY A 32 4.59 8.61 15.66
C GLY A 32 3.35 7.71 15.54
N SER A 33 3.30 6.82 14.55
CA SER A 33 2.14 5.95 14.32
C SER A 33 2.40 4.50 14.74
N PRO A 34 1.35 3.68 14.92
CA PRO A 34 1.51 2.25 15.17
C PRO A 34 2.30 1.55 14.06
N LYS A 35 3.20 0.64 14.45
CA LYS A 35 4.10 -0.11 13.54
C LYS A 35 4.11 -1.55 13.97
N ILE A 36 3.58 -2.40 13.10
CA ILE A 36 3.37 -3.81 13.40
C ILE A 36 3.86 -4.62 12.21
N ALA A 37 4.67 -5.63 12.50
CA ALA A 37 4.93 -6.74 11.58
C ALA A 37 4.19 -7.98 12.06
N ILE A 38 3.63 -8.73 11.11
CA ILE A 38 2.91 -9.97 11.36
C ILE A 38 3.82 -11.12 10.97
N LEU A 39 4.06 -12.00 11.92
CA LEU A 39 4.76 -13.26 11.72
C LEU A 39 3.74 -14.37 11.49
N ALA A 40 3.75 -14.96 10.29
CA ALA A 40 2.89 -16.08 9.90
C ALA A 40 3.45 -17.45 10.32
N LYS A 41 4.13 -17.51 11.48
CA LYS A 41 4.70 -18.70 12.08
C LYS A 41 4.50 -18.65 13.58
N ASP A 42 4.06 -19.76 14.18
CA ASP A 42 3.86 -19.84 15.62
C ASP A 42 5.17 -20.17 16.35
N ILE A 43 5.98 -19.14 16.57
CA ILE A 43 7.20 -19.23 17.39
C ILE A 43 7.21 -18.12 18.45
N SER A 44 7.58 -18.46 19.68
CA SER A 44 7.88 -17.46 20.70
C SER A 44 9.29 -16.91 20.51
N GLY A 45 9.56 -15.75 21.09
CA GLY A 45 10.90 -15.19 21.13
C GLY A 45 10.93 -13.70 20.86
N LYS A 46 12.14 -13.21 20.56
CA LYS A 46 12.41 -11.80 20.31
C LYS A 46 12.44 -11.52 18.81
N PHE A 47 12.13 -10.28 18.48
CA PHE A 47 12.40 -9.70 17.19
C PHE A 47 13.28 -8.47 17.36
N MET A 48 14.00 -8.12 16.31
CA MET A 48 14.88 -6.96 16.28
C MET A 48 14.55 -6.09 15.08
N ILE A 49 14.71 -4.78 15.23
CA ILE A 49 14.80 -3.85 14.10
C ILE A 49 16.27 -3.57 13.87
N THR A 50 16.74 -3.84 12.65
CA THR A 50 18.15 -3.74 12.30
C THR A 50 18.36 -2.89 11.07
N SER A 51 19.61 -2.49 10.84
CA SER A 51 20.05 -2.00 9.53
C SER A 51 19.84 -3.08 8.45
N PRO A 52 19.72 -2.70 7.17
CA PRO A 52 19.47 -3.65 6.08
C PRO A 52 20.58 -4.70 5.88
N ASP A 53 21.79 -4.43 6.35
CA ASP A 53 22.95 -5.35 6.34
C ASP A 53 23.02 -6.23 7.61
N LEU A 54 22.05 -6.10 8.51
CA LEU A 54 21.94 -6.78 9.81
C LEU A 54 23.12 -6.54 10.78
N THR A 55 23.94 -5.51 10.54
CA THR A 55 25.12 -5.23 11.38
C THR A 55 24.78 -4.46 12.65
N GLN A 56 23.77 -3.61 12.60
CA GLN A 56 23.36 -2.75 13.70
C GLN A 56 21.94 -3.06 14.15
N ILE A 57 21.76 -3.28 15.45
CA ILE A 57 20.45 -3.45 16.08
C ILE A 57 20.03 -2.10 16.67
N PHE A 58 18.85 -1.61 16.28
CA PHE A 58 18.28 -0.34 16.75
C PHE A 58 17.19 -0.54 17.80
N TYR A 59 16.49 -1.68 17.74
CA TYR A 59 15.40 -1.99 18.65
C TYR A 59 15.31 -3.49 18.88
N THR A 60 14.93 -3.91 20.09
CA THR A 60 14.61 -5.29 20.42
C THR A 60 13.26 -5.32 21.13
N GLY A 61 12.37 -6.21 20.68
CA GLY A 61 11.06 -6.43 21.28
C GLY A 61 10.72 -7.90 21.39
N GLU A 62 9.64 -8.21 22.10
CA GLU A 62 9.12 -9.57 22.21
C GLU A 62 7.93 -9.78 21.27
N LEU A 63 7.86 -10.95 20.66
CA LEU A 63 6.70 -11.35 19.87
C LEU A 63 5.49 -11.53 20.78
N SER A 64 4.32 -11.09 20.31
CA SER A 64 3.07 -11.31 21.04
C SER A 64 2.78 -12.79 21.24
N GLY A 65 1.80 -13.07 22.11
CA GLY A 65 1.14 -14.36 22.15
C GLY A 65 0.55 -14.76 20.77
N PRO A 66 0.30 -16.06 20.55
CA PRO A 66 -0.28 -16.55 19.31
C PRO A 66 -1.68 -15.98 19.13
N LYS A 67 -1.98 -15.54 17.91
CA LYS A 67 -3.27 -14.99 17.51
C LYS A 67 -3.80 -15.77 16.31
N LYS A 68 -4.96 -16.40 16.50
CA LYS A 68 -5.69 -17.10 15.44
C LYS A 68 -6.74 -16.15 14.83
N SER A 69 -6.79 -16.07 13.51
CA SER A 69 -7.82 -15.31 12.81
C SER A 69 -9.05 -16.20 12.57
N SER A 70 -10.25 -15.61 12.56
CA SER A 70 -11.47 -16.28 12.09
C SER A 70 -11.45 -16.49 10.57
N TYR A 71 -10.65 -15.72 9.84
CA TYR A 71 -10.60 -15.70 8.37
C TYR A 71 -9.45 -16.53 7.79
N SER A 72 -8.60 -17.14 8.63
CA SER A 72 -7.46 -17.94 8.17
C SER A 72 -7.17 -19.08 9.16
N PRO A 73 -6.80 -20.28 8.67
CA PRO A 73 -6.40 -21.37 9.55
C PRO A 73 -5.06 -21.11 10.27
N ASN A 74 -4.28 -20.13 9.82
CA ASN A 74 -2.93 -19.88 10.30
C ASN A 74 -2.93 -19.18 11.67
N VAL A 75 -2.01 -19.62 12.53
CA VAL A 75 -1.66 -18.92 13.77
C VAL A 75 -0.58 -17.90 13.47
N THR A 76 -0.78 -16.68 13.93
CA THR A 76 0.13 -15.54 13.69
C THR A 76 0.61 -14.93 14.98
N ARG A 77 1.73 -14.22 14.94
CA ARG A 77 2.24 -13.41 16.05
C ARG A 77 2.54 -12.00 15.58
N MET A 78 2.53 -11.05 16.49
CA MET A 78 2.73 -9.63 16.20
C MET A 78 4.06 -9.19 16.79
N ALA A 79 4.86 -8.51 15.97
CA ALA A 79 6.02 -7.72 16.39
C ALA A 79 5.60 -6.25 16.39
N ASP A 80 5.34 -5.70 17.57
CA ASP A 80 4.97 -4.29 17.74
C ASP A 80 6.20 -3.46 18.12
N PHE A 81 6.58 -2.56 17.23
CA PHE A 81 7.70 -1.62 17.41
C PHE A 81 7.21 -0.18 17.28
N SER A 82 5.98 0.08 17.70
CA SER A 82 5.36 1.41 17.63
C SER A 82 6.14 2.46 18.42
N SER A 83 6.84 2.08 19.49
CA SER A 83 7.73 2.93 20.29
C SER A 83 9.01 3.35 19.56
N PHE A 84 9.40 2.66 18.49
CA PHE A 84 10.56 3.00 17.68
C PHE A 84 10.20 4.07 16.65
N ALA A 85 10.78 5.26 16.79
CA ALA A 85 10.43 6.45 15.98
C ALA A 85 11.59 6.99 15.12
N GLN A 86 12.80 6.43 15.26
CA GLN A 86 13.97 6.93 14.55
C GLN A 86 13.80 6.77 13.03
N ALA A 87 13.92 7.88 12.31
CA ALA A 87 13.82 7.84 10.85
C ALA A 87 14.99 7.08 10.22
N GLY A 88 14.72 6.28 9.19
CA GLY A 88 15.73 5.45 8.54
C GLY A 88 15.13 4.31 7.72
N VAL A 89 16.02 3.49 7.14
CA VAL A 89 15.69 2.27 6.40
C VAL A 89 16.04 1.08 7.28
N TYR A 90 15.11 0.15 7.46
CA TYR A 90 15.27 -0.96 8.38
C TYR A 90 14.71 -2.26 7.83
N VAL A 91 15.05 -3.35 8.52
CA VAL A 91 14.40 -4.65 8.38
C VAL A 91 14.02 -5.19 9.76
N VAL A 92 12.96 -6.00 9.81
CA VAL A 92 12.62 -6.80 11.00
C VAL A 92 13.37 -8.10 10.90
N TRP A 93 14.19 -8.43 11.88
CA TRP A 93 14.91 -9.69 11.98
C TRP A 93 14.34 -10.55 13.12
N VAL A 94 14.13 -11.83 12.84
CA VAL A 94 13.70 -12.85 13.80
C VAL A 94 14.64 -14.06 13.65
N PRO A 95 15.42 -14.43 14.69
CA PRO A 95 16.52 -15.40 14.57
C PRO A 95 16.16 -16.74 13.90
N GLU A 96 15.01 -17.33 14.22
CA GLU A 96 14.58 -18.64 13.69
C GLU A 96 13.79 -18.58 12.38
N VAL A 97 13.69 -17.39 11.78
CA VAL A 97 12.80 -17.12 10.63
C VAL A 97 13.53 -16.42 9.50
N GLY A 98 14.43 -15.50 9.81
CA GLY A 98 15.09 -14.63 8.84
C GLY A 98 14.67 -13.17 9.01
N PHE A 99 14.79 -12.38 7.95
CA PHE A 99 14.50 -10.94 7.96
C PHE A 99 13.39 -10.55 6.96
N SER A 100 12.73 -9.42 7.20
CA SER A 100 11.66 -8.90 6.33
C SER A 100 12.18 -8.19 5.10
N TYR A 101 11.28 -7.83 4.17
CA TYR A 101 11.58 -6.77 3.21
C TYR A 101 11.98 -5.47 3.92
N GLN A 102 12.82 -4.68 3.25
CA GLN A 102 13.19 -3.35 3.73
C GLN A 102 11.95 -2.45 3.80
N PHE A 103 11.92 -1.59 4.81
CA PHE A 103 10.89 -0.58 4.97
C PHE A 103 11.50 0.71 5.52
N GLU A 104 10.83 1.83 5.28
CA GLU A 104 11.26 3.15 5.75
C GLU A 104 10.43 3.60 6.95
N ILE A 105 11.08 4.25 7.91
CA ILE A 105 10.41 5.09 8.89
C ILE A 105 10.74 6.53 8.54
N LYS A 106 9.75 7.32 8.13
CA LYS A 106 9.95 8.74 7.82
C LYS A 106 8.65 9.55 7.89
N PRO A 107 8.73 10.88 8.11
CA PRO A 107 7.60 11.75 7.86
C PRO A 107 7.11 11.62 6.42
N LYS A 108 5.79 11.74 6.21
CA LYS A 108 5.17 11.72 4.87
C LYS A 108 5.46 10.46 4.04
N VAL A 109 5.65 9.31 4.68
CA VAL A 109 6.00 8.04 4.01
C VAL A 109 5.04 7.63 2.88
N ASN A 110 3.75 7.98 3.00
CA ASN A 110 2.74 7.69 1.97
C ASN A 110 2.54 8.81 0.94
N GLN A 111 3.35 9.87 0.93
CA GLN A 111 3.15 11.01 0.02
C GLN A 111 3.25 10.60 -1.45
N ASP A 112 4.28 9.82 -1.79
CA ASP A 112 4.48 9.35 -3.17
C ASP A 112 3.39 8.35 -3.58
N LEU A 113 2.96 7.49 -2.66
CA LEU A 113 1.83 6.59 -2.87
C LEU A 113 0.55 7.37 -3.15
N ALA A 114 0.26 8.41 -2.36
CA ALA A 114 -0.91 9.27 -2.56
C ALA A 114 -0.84 9.99 -3.91
N ALA A 115 0.32 10.54 -4.29
CA ALA A 115 0.53 11.16 -5.59
C ALA A 115 0.32 10.18 -6.75
N ALA A 116 0.83 8.95 -6.62
CA ALA A 116 0.66 7.90 -7.61
C ALA A 116 -0.82 7.46 -7.75
N LEU A 117 -1.55 7.32 -6.63
CA LEU A 117 -2.97 7.04 -6.63
C LEU A 117 -3.77 8.16 -7.33
N MET A 118 -3.48 9.42 -7.05
CA MET A 118 -4.10 10.55 -7.74
C MET A 118 -3.79 10.55 -9.24
N LYS A 119 -2.55 10.20 -9.61
CA LYS A 119 -2.14 10.05 -11.02
C LYS A 119 -2.87 8.88 -11.70
N SER A 120 -3.23 7.82 -10.97
CA SER A 120 -4.00 6.70 -11.54
C SER A 120 -5.37 7.14 -12.06
N TYR A 121 -6.06 8.04 -11.35
CA TYR A 121 -7.33 8.62 -11.81
C TYR A 121 -7.17 9.49 -13.06
N TYR A 122 -6.02 10.17 -13.20
CA TYR A 122 -5.71 10.90 -14.43
C TYR A 122 -5.61 9.95 -15.63
N TYR A 123 -4.96 8.80 -15.49
CA TYR A 123 -4.86 7.80 -16.56
C TYR A 123 -6.21 7.16 -16.93
N GLN A 124 -7.16 7.11 -16.00
CA GLN A 124 -8.50 6.57 -16.23
C GLN A 124 -9.46 7.56 -16.94
N ARG A 125 -9.02 8.79 -17.26
CA ARG A 125 -9.90 9.79 -17.92
C ARG A 125 -10.30 9.36 -19.32
N MET A 126 -11.58 9.46 -19.64
CA MET A 126 -12.14 9.18 -20.96
C MET A 126 -12.60 10.47 -21.65
N SER A 127 -12.79 10.40 -22.97
CA SER A 127 -13.28 11.50 -23.83
C SER A 127 -12.37 12.73 -23.92
N ILE A 128 -11.15 12.67 -23.38
CA ILE A 128 -10.16 13.76 -23.35
C ILE A 128 -8.77 13.17 -23.65
N PRO A 129 -7.88 13.88 -24.36
CA PRO A 129 -6.50 13.42 -24.54
C PRO A 129 -5.72 13.44 -23.23
N LEU A 130 -4.82 12.48 -23.07
CA LEU A 130 -3.81 12.50 -22.02
C LEU A 130 -2.53 13.11 -22.57
N SER A 131 -2.20 14.34 -22.15
CA SER A 131 -1.00 15.04 -22.62
C SER A 131 0.27 14.37 -22.10
N TYR A 132 1.35 14.50 -22.87
CA TYR A 132 2.66 13.95 -22.52
C TYR A 132 3.21 14.55 -21.22
N ASP A 133 2.96 15.84 -20.94
CA ASP A 133 3.44 16.53 -19.72
C ASP A 133 3.01 15.82 -18.43
N TYR A 134 1.81 15.24 -18.42
CA TYR A 134 1.28 14.55 -17.25
C TYR A 134 1.33 13.02 -17.39
N ALA A 135 1.29 12.49 -18.61
CA ALA A 135 1.19 11.05 -18.86
C ALA A 135 2.50 10.35 -19.26
N GLY A 136 3.50 11.10 -19.72
CA GLY A 136 4.74 10.57 -20.29
C GLY A 136 4.46 9.51 -21.35
N LYS A 137 5.09 8.32 -21.22
CA LYS A 137 4.90 7.18 -22.13
C LYS A 137 3.46 6.68 -22.27
N TRP A 138 2.57 7.05 -21.35
CA TRP A 138 1.16 6.67 -21.36
C TRP A 138 0.26 7.74 -22.01
N SER A 139 0.84 8.75 -22.64
CA SER A 139 0.10 9.77 -23.40
C SER A 139 -0.71 9.13 -24.52
N ARG A 140 -1.94 9.61 -24.73
CA ARG A 140 -2.82 9.12 -25.79
C ARG A 140 -3.82 10.19 -26.24
N PRO A 141 -4.31 10.15 -27.48
CA PRO A 141 -5.44 10.99 -27.90
C PRO A 141 -6.72 10.65 -27.13
N ALA A 142 -7.75 11.50 -27.31
CA ALA A 142 -9.06 11.26 -26.73
C ALA A 142 -9.65 9.94 -27.24
N GLY A 143 -9.95 9.02 -26.32
CA GLY A 143 -10.72 7.81 -26.60
C GLY A 143 -12.17 8.00 -26.15
N HIS A 144 -13.12 7.40 -26.86
CA HIS A 144 -14.55 7.41 -26.50
C HIS A 144 -15.08 8.84 -26.22
N PRO A 145 -15.17 9.70 -27.25
CA PRO A 145 -15.67 11.05 -27.07
C PRO A 145 -17.13 11.08 -26.59
N ASP A 146 -17.89 10.00 -26.82
CA ASP A 146 -19.27 9.81 -26.34
C ASP A 146 -20.21 10.96 -26.74
N ASN A 147 -19.95 11.55 -27.91
CA ASN A 147 -20.74 12.65 -28.48
C ASN A 147 -22.05 12.17 -29.13
N LYS A 148 -22.14 10.88 -29.48
CA LYS A 148 -23.30 10.25 -30.11
C LYS A 148 -23.55 8.90 -29.45
N VAL A 149 -24.32 8.90 -28.36
CA VAL A 149 -24.71 7.71 -27.61
C VAL A 149 -26.20 7.46 -27.85
N LEU A 150 -26.55 6.23 -28.23
CA LEU A 150 -27.95 5.84 -28.45
C LEU A 150 -28.56 5.36 -27.13
N ILE A 151 -29.79 5.78 -26.86
CA ILE A 151 -30.58 5.24 -25.75
C ILE A 151 -31.01 3.81 -26.09
N HIS A 152 -30.52 2.85 -25.30
CA HIS A 152 -30.98 1.46 -25.34
C HIS A 152 -32.43 1.35 -24.84
N PRO A 153 -33.26 0.43 -25.34
CA PRO A 153 -34.66 0.29 -24.92
C PRO A 153 -34.85 0.15 -23.40
N SER A 154 -33.93 -0.53 -22.71
CA SER A 154 -33.98 -0.66 -21.24
C SER A 154 -33.77 0.65 -20.48
N ALA A 155 -33.28 1.70 -21.13
CA ALA A 155 -33.07 3.03 -20.58
C ALA A 155 -34.02 4.08 -21.17
N ALA A 156 -34.97 3.65 -22.02
CA ALA A 156 -35.92 4.54 -22.67
C ALA A 156 -36.92 5.12 -21.66
N THR A 157 -37.22 6.40 -21.81
CA THR A 157 -38.28 7.11 -21.06
C THR A 157 -39.16 7.88 -22.04
N PRO A 158 -40.35 8.35 -21.64
CA PRO A 158 -41.17 9.19 -22.52
C PRO A 158 -40.43 10.44 -23.04
N GLN A 159 -39.50 10.98 -22.26
CA GLN A 159 -38.68 12.14 -22.62
C GLN A 159 -37.44 11.78 -23.46
N ARG A 160 -37.01 10.51 -23.45
CA ARG A 160 -35.85 9.98 -24.18
C ARG A 160 -36.18 8.59 -24.73
N PRO A 161 -36.92 8.49 -25.85
CA PRO A 161 -37.26 7.20 -26.44
C PRO A 161 -36.02 6.44 -26.91
N GLU A 162 -36.17 5.13 -27.13
CA GLU A 162 -35.13 4.28 -27.72
C GLU A 162 -34.57 4.90 -29.01
N GLY A 163 -33.26 4.77 -29.22
CA GLY A 163 -32.57 5.29 -30.40
C GLY A 163 -32.36 6.81 -30.39
N THR A 164 -32.85 7.53 -29.38
CA THR A 164 -32.50 8.94 -29.18
C THR A 164 -30.98 9.08 -29.06
N VAL A 165 -30.39 10.00 -29.82
CA VAL A 165 -28.96 10.31 -29.75
C VAL A 165 -28.76 11.38 -28.67
N ILE A 166 -27.94 11.05 -27.66
CA ILE A 166 -27.50 11.98 -26.63
C ILE A 166 -25.98 12.15 -26.66
N SER A 167 -25.50 13.25 -26.08
CA SER A 167 -24.08 13.49 -25.83
C SER A 167 -23.80 13.28 -24.34
N SER A 168 -22.85 12.40 -24.02
CA SER A 168 -22.45 12.09 -22.65
C SER A 168 -20.92 11.95 -22.50
N PRO A 169 -20.13 12.98 -22.87
CA PRO A 169 -18.68 12.94 -22.74
C PRO A 169 -18.27 12.84 -21.26
N LYS A 170 -17.08 12.28 -21.00
CA LYS A 170 -16.42 12.19 -19.67
C LYS A 170 -17.07 11.23 -18.66
N VAL A 171 -18.17 10.56 -19.02
CA VAL A 171 -18.83 9.53 -18.20
C VAL A 171 -18.35 8.14 -18.60
N GLY A 172 -17.93 7.96 -19.85
CA GLY A 172 -17.51 6.67 -20.42
C GLY A 172 -18.71 5.77 -20.71
N THR A 173 -18.74 5.11 -21.88
CA THR A 173 -19.82 4.18 -22.28
C THR A 173 -19.86 2.86 -21.52
N MET A 174 -19.11 2.70 -20.44
CA MET A 174 -19.10 1.46 -19.67
C MET A 174 -20.32 1.45 -18.73
N PRO A 175 -21.30 0.53 -18.92
CA PRO A 175 -22.61 0.59 -18.28
C PRO A 175 -22.59 0.54 -16.73
N GLU A 176 -21.51 0.08 -16.12
CA GLU A 176 -21.37 -0.07 -14.66
C GLU A 176 -20.78 1.17 -13.95
N THR A 177 -20.54 2.28 -14.66
CA THR A 177 -19.67 3.36 -14.14
C THR A 177 -20.38 4.49 -13.41
N ILE A 178 -21.68 4.73 -13.58
CA ILE A 178 -22.31 5.93 -13.01
C ILE A 178 -22.35 5.90 -11.48
N ILE A 179 -22.80 4.79 -10.88
CA ILE A 179 -22.91 4.66 -9.42
C ILE A 179 -21.51 4.60 -8.77
N SER A 180 -20.58 3.85 -9.36
CA SER A 180 -19.21 3.73 -8.82
C SER A 180 -18.41 5.03 -8.95
N THR A 181 -18.61 5.80 -10.03
CA THR A 181 -17.96 7.11 -10.23
C THR A 181 -18.50 8.15 -9.26
N LEU A 182 -19.81 8.17 -9.01
CA LEU A 182 -20.42 9.06 -8.01
C LEU A 182 -19.87 8.77 -6.61
N LEU A 183 -19.84 7.50 -6.21
CA LEU A 183 -19.30 7.11 -4.91
C LEU A 183 -17.82 7.49 -4.78
N THR A 184 -17.02 7.23 -5.81
CA THR A 184 -15.59 7.56 -5.83
C THR A 184 -15.36 9.07 -5.72
N ARG A 185 -16.16 9.89 -6.42
CA ARG A 185 -16.09 11.35 -6.32
C ARG A 185 -16.46 11.85 -4.93
N VAL A 186 -17.51 11.31 -4.33
CA VAL A 186 -17.95 11.69 -2.98
C VAL A 186 -16.87 11.33 -1.95
N LEU A 187 -16.31 10.12 -2.03
CA LEU A 187 -15.22 9.69 -1.15
C LEU A 187 -13.98 10.57 -1.30
N LEU A 188 -13.57 10.89 -2.54
CA LEU A 188 -12.41 11.74 -2.77
C LEU A 188 -12.64 13.17 -2.26
N TRP A 189 -13.86 13.71 -2.45
CA TRP A 189 -14.22 15.02 -1.94
C TRP A 189 -14.23 15.05 -0.41
N ALA A 190 -14.82 14.04 0.24
CA ALA A 190 -14.80 13.89 1.68
C ALA A 190 -13.35 13.79 2.22
N LEU A 191 -12.49 12.99 1.57
CA LEU A 191 -11.07 12.88 1.92
C LEU A 191 -10.36 14.22 1.82
N CYS A 192 -10.54 14.99 0.74
CA CYS A 192 -10.00 16.33 0.61
C CYS A 192 -10.48 17.25 1.73
N PHE A 193 -11.78 17.24 2.05
CA PHE A 193 -12.35 18.08 3.09
C PHE A 193 -11.82 17.73 4.48
N LEU A 194 -11.76 16.44 4.83
CA LEU A 194 -11.19 15.96 6.09
C LEU A 194 -9.69 16.30 6.19
N TYR A 195 -8.92 16.08 5.13
CA TYR A 195 -7.48 16.35 5.11
C TYR A 195 -7.18 17.84 5.28
N MET A 196 -7.95 18.70 4.60
CA MET A 196 -7.83 20.16 4.72
C MET A 196 -8.17 20.64 6.14
N LYS A 197 -9.21 20.07 6.75
CA LYS A 197 -9.63 20.41 8.12
C LYS A 197 -8.63 19.96 9.20
N ILE A 198 -7.91 18.86 8.96
CA ILE A 198 -6.91 18.32 9.90
C ILE A 198 -5.56 19.04 9.79
N ILE A 199 -5.17 19.46 8.59
CA ILE A 199 -3.82 20.01 8.33
C ILE A 199 -3.79 21.53 8.27
N MET A 200 -4.90 22.17 7.92
CA MET A 200 -5.04 23.63 7.89
C MET A 200 -6.18 24.08 8.82
N PRO A 201 -6.02 23.98 10.16
CA PRO A 201 -7.07 24.39 11.09
C PRO A 201 -7.34 25.91 11.09
N THR A 202 -6.54 26.71 10.38
CA THR A 202 -6.60 28.19 10.41
C THR A 202 -7.14 28.84 9.14
N VAL A 203 -7.63 28.07 8.15
CA VAL A 203 -8.29 28.68 6.99
C VAL A 203 -9.79 28.65 7.23
N SER A 204 -10.28 29.73 7.84
CA SER A 204 -11.71 30.06 7.89
C SER A 204 -12.21 30.26 6.46
N ILE A 205 -13.23 29.50 6.07
CA ILE A 205 -14.01 29.75 4.84
C ILE A 205 -14.88 30.98 5.07
#